data_AF-A0A7V9E6D7-F1
#
_entry.id   AF-A0A7V9E6D7-F1
#
_cell.length_a   1.000
_cell.length_b   1.000
_cell.length_c   1.000
_cell.angle_alpha   90.00
_cell.angle_beta   90.00
_cell.angle_gamma   90.00
#
_symmetry.space_group_name_H-M   'P 1'
#
loop_
_entity.id
_entity.type
_entity.pdbx_description
1 polymer ?
#
loop_
_entity_poly.entity_id
_entity_poly.type
_entity_poly.pdbx_seq_one_letter_code
_entity_poly.pdbx_strand_id
1 'polypeptide(L)' 'AERVWIEDFDGWDQVLDEDETLARYEEHNDEVRAQCPADRLVVWSVGDGWAPLCGALGVPVPDRPFPDLDRR' A
#
# COMPACT_ATOMS: atom_id res chain seq x y z
N ALA A 1 -1.65 -5.19 16.28
CA ALA A 1 -1.02 -3.98 15.73
C ALA A 1 0.47 -3.94 16.06
N GLU A 2 0.86 -4.00 17.34
CA GLU A 2 2.27 -3.97 17.79
C GLU A 2 3.21 -5.03 17.18
N ARG A 3 2.73 -6.23 16.80
CA ARG A 3 3.59 -7.30 16.27
C ARG A 3 4.08 -7.07 14.83
N VAL A 4 3.24 -6.50 13.96
CA VAL A 4 3.57 -6.26 12.55
C VAL A 4 4.77 -5.31 12.42
N TRP A 5 4.80 -4.25 13.23
CA TRP A 5 5.85 -3.24 13.16
C TRP A 5 7.21 -3.68 13.71
N ILE A 6 7.22 -4.68 14.60
CA ILE A 6 8.48 -5.20 15.18
C ILE A 6 9.07 -6.27 14.27
N GLU A 7 8.24 -7.11 13.65
CA GLU A 7 8.69 -8.24 12.83
C GLU A 7 9.01 -7.82 11.39
N ASP A 8 8.25 -6.86 10.82
CA ASP A 8 8.42 -6.45 9.41
C ASP A 8 9.30 -5.19 9.23
N PHE A 9 9.55 -4.42 10.29
CA PHE A 9 10.24 -3.11 10.20
C PHE A 9 11.37 -2.88 11.23
N ASP A 10 11.85 -3.92 11.94
CA ASP A 10 12.98 -3.85 12.90
C ASP A 10 12.88 -2.77 14.01
N GLY A 11 11.68 -2.25 14.27
CA GLY A 11 11.41 -1.27 15.33
C GLY A 11 11.57 0.19 14.91
N TRP A 12 11.11 1.09 15.80
CA TRP A 12 11.00 2.54 15.55
C TRP A 12 12.33 3.29 15.40
N ASP A 13 13.45 2.66 15.79
CA ASP A 13 14.78 3.28 15.78
C ASP A 13 15.49 3.19 14.42
N GLN A 14 15.02 2.31 13.51
CA GLN A 14 15.58 2.14 12.16
C GLN A 14 14.97 3.10 11.12
N VAL A 15 13.90 3.84 11.47
CA VAL A 15 13.13 4.67 10.54
C VAL A 15 13.68 6.10 10.41
N LEU A 16 14.96 6.32 10.75
CA LEU A 16 15.57 7.65 10.82
C LEU A 16 16.43 8.02 9.60
N ASP A 17 16.81 7.05 8.77
CA ASP A 17 17.53 7.28 7.50
C ASP A 17 16.55 7.21 6.32
N GLU A 18 16.53 8.26 5.50
CA GLU A 18 15.57 8.41 4.40
C GLU A 18 15.83 7.42 3.27
N ASP A 19 17.10 7.21 2.90
CA ASP A 19 17.49 6.32 1.81
C ASP A 19 17.23 4.86 2.19
N GLU A 20 17.57 4.48 3.42
CA GLU A 20 17.27 3.14 3.94
C GLU A 20 15.77 2.89 4.04
N THR A 21 14.99 3.88 4.51
CA THR A 21 13.53 3.77 4.61
C THR A 21 12.89 3.61 3.22
N LEU A 22 13.35 4.38 2.23
CA LEU A 22 12.85 4.29 0.86
C LEU A 22 13.20 2.93 0.24
N ALA A 23 14.44 2.46 0.42
CA ALA A 23 14.87 1.16 -0.09
C ALA A 23 14.03 0.01 0.49
N ARG A 24 13.79 0.00 1.81
CA ARG A 24 12.93 -1.00 2.45
C ARG A 24 11.48 -0.92 1.97
N TYR A 25 10.95 0.29 1.75
CA TYR A 25 9.61 0.48 1.18
C TYR A 25 9.49 -0.11 -0.23
N GLU A 26 10.48 0.12 -1.09
CA GLU A 26 10.51 -0.42 -2.45
C GLU A 26 10.65 -1.94 -2.46
N GLU A 27 11.59 -2.48 -1.66
CA GLU A 27 11.83 -3.93 -1.51
C GLU A 27 10.55 -4.65 -1.07
N HIS A 28 9.88 -4.18 -0.03
CA HIS A 28 8.63 -4.76 0.45
C HIS A 28 7.54 -4.80 -0.64
N ASN A 29 7.39 -3.70 -1.39
CA ASN A 29 6.39 -3.65 -2.47
C ASN A 29 6.70 -4.64 -3.59
N ASP A 30 7.98 -4.83 -3.92
CA ASP A 30 8.42 -5.80 -4.93
C ASP A 30 8.23 -7.24 -4.47
N GLU A 31 8.49 -7.53 -3.20
CA GLU A 31 8.19 -8.84 -2.60
C GLU A 31 6.69 -9.17 -2.67
N VAL A 32 5.81 -8.22 -2.34
CA VAL A 32 4.36 -8.40 -2.44
C VAL A 32 3.97 -8.68 -3.89
N ARG A 33 4.52 -7.95 -4.87
CA ARG A 33 4.25 -8.17 -6.31
C ARG A 33 4.75 -9.53 -6.80
N ALA A 34 5.89 -10.01 -6.28
CA ALA A 34 6.46 -11.29 -6.68
C ALA A 34 5.71 -12.49 -6.08
N GLN A 35 5.19 -12.35 -4.86
CA GLN A 35 4.56 -13.45 -4.13
C GLN A 35 3.05 -13.55 -4.35
N CYS A 36 2.36 -12.43 -4.60
CA CYS A 36 0.91 -12.43 -4.75
C CYS A 36 0.50 -12.89 -6.16
N PRO A 37 -0.45 -13.84 -6.30
CA PRO A 37 -1.01 -14.19 -7.61
C PRO A 37 -1.59 -12.96 -8.31
N ALA A 38 -1.25 -12.77 -9.58
CA ALA A 38 -1.62 -11.56 -10.33
C ALA A 38 -3.14 -11.33 -10.44
N ASP A 39 -3.95 -12.39 -10.39
CA ASP A 39 -5.41 -12.33 -10.38
C ASP A 39 -6.01 -11.91 -9.03
N ARG A 40 -5.19 -11.86 -7.97
CA ARG A 40 -5.57 -11.45 -6.61
C ARG A 40 -4.88 -10.17 -6.15
N LEU A 41 -4.04 -9.56 -6.99
CA LEU A 41 -3.30 -8.35 -6.71
C LEU A 41 -3.82 -7.18 -7.55
N VAL A 42 -4.04 -6.03 -6.92
CA VAL A 42 -4.25 -4.75 -7.60
C VAL A 42 -3.15 -3.78 -7.19
N VAL A 43 -2.40 -3.28 -8.18
CA VAL A 43 -1.43 -2.19 -7.96
C VAL A 43 -2.18 -0.88 -8.20
N TRP A 44 -2.24 -0.03 -7.17
CA TRP A 44 -3.09 1.16 -7.14
C TRP A 44 -2.44 2.25 -6.31
N SER A 45 -2.59 3.50 -6.74
CA SER A 45 -2.19 4.70 -6.00
C SER A 45 -3.40 5.53 -5.59
N VAL A 46 -3.29 6.29 -4.49
CA VAL A 46 -4.38 7.13 -3.96
C VAL A 46 -4.97 8.08 -5.01
N GLY A 47 -4.15 8.58 -5.93
CA GLY A 47 -4.57 9.45 -7.02
C GLY A 47 -5.46 8.76 -8.08
N ASP A 48 -5.48 7.43 -8.16
CA ASP A 48 -6.24 6.72 -9.18
C ASP A 48 -7.75 6.61 -8.83
N GLY A 49 -8.11 6.90 -7.58
CA GLY A 49 -9.51 6.96 -7.13
C GLY A 49 -10.25 5.61 -7.18
N TRP A 50 -11.58 5.66 -7.28
CA TRP A 50 -12.46 4.48 -7.14
C TRP A 50 -12.34 3.46 -8.26
N ALA A 51 -12.19 3.90 -9.51
CA ALA A 51 -12.41 3.08 -10.69
C ALA A 51 -11.55 1.78 -10.73
N PRO A 52 -10.22 1.84 -10.61
CA PRO A 52 -9.39 0.62 -10.62
C PRO A 52 -9.67 -0.31 -9.43
N LEU A 53 -9.91 0.24 -8.24
CA LEU A 53 -10.20 -0.55 -7.05
C LEU A 53 -11.55 -1.29 -7.17
N CYS A 54 -12.60 -0.58 -7.58
CA CYS A 54 -13.91 -1.17 -7.80
C CYS A 54 -13.88 -2.23 -8.91
N GLY A 55 -13.11 -1.99 -9.98
CA GLY A 55 -12.90 -2.94 -11.07
C GLY A 55 -12.25 -4.25 -10.59
N ALA A 56 -11.19 -4.16 -9.79
CA ALA A 56 -10.53 -5.33 -9.21
C ALA A 56 -11.45 -6.13 -8.26
N LEU A 57 -12.31 -5.43 -7.51
CA LEU A 57 -13.23 -6.04 -6.55
C LEU A 57 -14.55 -6.54 -7.16
N GLY A 58 -14.83 -6.22 -8.43
CA GLY A 58 -16.09 -6.59 -9.10
C GLY A 58 -17.32 -5.87 -8.54
N VAL A 59 -17.16 -4.67 -8.00
CA VAL A 59 -18.23 -3.86 -7.39
C VAL A 59 -18.48 -2.57 -8.19
N PRO A 60 -19.70 -2.00 -8.14
CA PRO A 60 -19.96 -0.72 -8.83
C PRO A 60 -19.17 0.44 -8.21
N VAL A 61 -18.79 1.41 -9.05
CA VAL A 61 -18.19 2.67 -8.60
C VAL A 61 -19.26 3.50 -7.87
N PRO A 62 -18.99 3.99 -6.65
CA PRO A 62 -19.92 4.85 -5.92
C PRO A 62 -20.13 6.21 -6.60
N ASP A 63 -21.34 6.76 -6.51
CA ASP A 63 -21.64 8.15 -6.90
C ASP A 63 -21.25 9.14 -5.78
N ARG A 64 -19.93 9.17 -5.48
CA ARG A 64 -19.33 10.10 -4.53
C ARG A 64 -17.83 10.27 -4.83
N PRO A 65 -17.22 11.41 -4.46
CA PRO A 65 -15.78 11.59 -4.61
C PRO A 65 -14.99 10.54 -3.80
N PHE A 66 -13.76 10.28 -4.22
CA PHE A 66 -12.83 9.49 -3.42
C PHE A 66 -12.46 10.25 -2.14
N PRO A 67 -12.38 9.60 -0.96
CA PRO A 67 -12.10 10.30 0.30
C PRO A 67 -10.70 10.95 0.29
N ASP A 68 -10.62 12.16 0.83
CA ASP A 68 -9.38 12.92 1.06
C ASP A 68 -9.44 13.51 2.47
N LEU A 69 -9.19 12.68 3.49
CA LEU A 69 -9.35 13.05 4.90
C LEU A 69 -8.02 13.28 5.62
N ASP A 70 -6.96 12.57 5.21
CA ASP A 70 -5.65 12.56 5.89
C ASP A 70 -4.58 13.32 5.11
N ARG A 71 -4.92 14.56 4.74
CA ARG A 71 -3.97 15.45 4.07
C ARG A 71 -3.05 16.09 5.11
N ARG A 72 -1.74 15.86 4.97
CA ARG A 72 -0.69 16.45 5.80
C ARG A 72 -0.55 17.96 5.59
#